data_AF-A0A132HVE5-F1
#
_entry.id   AF-A0A132HVE5-F1
#
_cell.length_a   1.000
_cell.length_b   1.000
_cell.length_c   1.000
_cell.angle_alpha   90.00
_cell.angle_beta   90.00
_cell.angle_gamma   90.00
#
_symmetry.space_group_name_H-M   'P 1'
#
loop_
_entity.id
_entity.type
_entity.pdbx_description
1 polymer ?
#
loop_
_entity_poly.entity_id
_entity_poly.type
_entity_poly.pdbx_seq_one_letter_code
_entity_poly.pdbx_strand_id
1 'polypeptide(L)'
;MRFYIFIIILVLTVIAAVAVTGFIFYMLAKRYFDNLQKQQLLAAHAEERRALLQVAAPVRLQAYERMALFLERISPDSLILRCYQPGMDLKLLQNVLTKNIRDEWEHNLSQQIYLSSEAWARIREAKEEMTGMVNSAAVSLPADADPATLAATIFAANQRQSSVASALEFLKAECEKQMSV
;
A
#
# COMPACT_ATOMS: atom_id res chain seq x y z
N MET A 1 -73.71 0.62 -45.38
CA MET A 1 -73.27 1.12 -44.06
C MET A 1 -72.35 0.15 -43.32
N ARG A 2 -72.73 -1.13 -43.11
CA ARG A 2 -71.91 -2.12 -42.39
C ARG A 2 -70.51 -2.38 -42.98
N PHE A 3 -70.38 -2.44 -44.31
CA PHE A 3 -69.10 -2.65 -45.00
C PHE A 3 -68.09 -1.51 -44.79
N TYR A 4 -68.55 -0.26 -44.86
CA TYR A 4 -67.70 0.92 -44.61
C TYR A 4 -67.20 0.98 -43.17
N ILE A 5 -68.07 0.67 -42.20
CA ILE A 5 -67.69 0.60 -40.78
C ILE A 5 -66.61 -0.48 -40.57
N PHE A 6 -66.75 -1.64 -41.22
CA PHE A 6 -65.75 -2.70 -41.15
C PHE A 6 -64.38 -2.27 -41.69
N ILE A 7 -64.35 -1.58 -42.85
CA ILE A 7 -63.10 -1.06 -43.43
C ILE A 7 -62.44 -0.03 -42.49
N ILE A 8 -63.21 0.88 -41.90
CA ILE A 8 -62.68 1.89 -40.97
C ILE A 8 -62.04 1.22 -39.76
N ILE A 9 -62.71 0.23 -39.17
CA ILE A 9 -62.18 -0.52 -38.02
C ILE A 9 -60.88 -1.24 -38.41
N LEU A 10 -60.83 -1.87 -39.59
CA LEU A 10 -59.62 -2.54 -40.08
C LEU A 10 -58.44 -1.58 -40.27
N VAL A 11 -58.69 -0.39 -40.83
CA VAL A 11 -57.63 0.62 -41.02
C VAL A 11 -57.11 1.11 -39.67
N LEU A 12 -58.00 1.38 -38.71
CA LEU A 12 -57.62 1.82 -37.37
C LEU A 12 -56.82 0.76 -36.60
N THR A 13 -57.15 -0.53 -36.72
CA THR A 13 -56.39 -1.60 -36.07
C THR A 13 -55.00 -1.76 -36.68
N VAL A 14 -54.86 -1.61 -38.00
CA VAL A 14 -53.55 -1.62 -38.67
C VAL A 14 -52.69 -0.43 -38.23
N ILE A 15 -53.26 0.78 -38.17
CA ILE A 15 -52.53 1.97 -37.70
C ILE A 15 -52.09 1.79 -36.25
N ALA A 16 -52.97 1.29 -35.38
CA ALA A 16 -52.63 1.02 -33.98
C ALA A 16 -51.51 -0.03 -33.86
N ALA A 17 -51.56 -1.11 -34.65
CA ALA A 17 -50.53 -2.15 -34.66
C ALA A 17 -49.16 -1.61 -35.11
N VAL A 18 -49.13 -0.76 -36.14
CA VAL A 18 -47.90 -0.10 -36.61
C VAL A 18 -47.35 0.86 -35.57
N ALA A 19 -48.21 1.65 -34.91
CA ALA A 19 -47.80 2.57 -33.86
C ALA A 19 -47.20 1.84 -32.65
N VAL A 20 -47.84 0.75 -32.20
CA VAL A 20 -47.33 -0.09 -31.10
C VAL A 20 -45.99 -0.72 -31.49
N THR A 21 -45.88 -1.27 -32.69
CA THR A 21 -44.63 -1.87 -33.18
C THR A 21 -43.51 -0.84 -33.27
N GLY A 22 -43.78 0.35 -33.80
CA GLY A 22 -42.82 1.45 -33.87
C GLY A 22 -42.38 1.94 -32.49
N PHE A 23 -43.31 2.02 -31.53
CA PHE A 23 -43.00 2.38 -30.14
C PHE A 23 -42.09 1.34 -29.47
N ILE A 24 -42.39 0.05 -29.63
CA ILE A 24 -41.56 -1.05 -29.11
C ILE A 24 -40.16 -0.99 -29.73
N PHE A 25 -40.07 -0.83 -31.07
CA PHE A 25 -38.79 -0.73 -31.77
C PHE A 25 -37.97 0.46 -31.28
N TYR A 26 -38.58 1.64 -31.14
CA TYR A 26 -37.93 2.83 -30.58
C TYR A 26 -37.41 2.59 -29.17
N MET A 27 -38.21 1.96 -28.30
CA MET A 27 -37.79 1.65 -26.93
C MET A 27 -36.62 0.66 -26.89
N LEU A 28 -36.62 -0.36 -27.75
CA LEU A 28 -35.54 -1.34 -27.86
C LEU A 28 -34.25 -0.70 -28.40
N ALA A 29 -34.36 0.08 -29.48
CA ALA A 29 -33.23 0.81 -30.04
C ALA A 29 -32.61 1.75 -29.00
N LYS A 30 -33.45 2.53 -28.30
CA LYS A 30 -32.99 3.41 -27.22
C LYS A 30 -32.26 2.64 -26.12
N ARG A 31 -32.84 1.55 -25.62
CA ARG A 31 -32.20 0.71 -24.59
C ARG A 31 -30.87 0.11 -25.07
N TYR A 32 -30.78 -0.30 -26.33
CA TYR A 32 -29.55 -0.82 -26.90
C TYR A 32 -28.45 0.25 -26.95
N PHE A 33 -28.74 1.43 -27.46
CA PHE A 33 -27.78 2.54 -27.52
C PHE A 33 -27.38 3.02 -26.12
N ASP A 34 -28.33 3.15 -25.18
CA ASP A 34 -28.05 3.52 -23.80
C ASP A 34 -27.12 2.48 -23.13
N ASN A 35 -27.35 1.19 -23.36
CA ASN A 35 -26.50 0.13 -22.82
C ASN A 35 -25.10 0.12 -23.45
N LEU A 36 -25.02 0.37 -24.75
CA LEU A 36 -23.74 0.47 -25.46
C LEU A 36 -22.90 1.63 -24.95
N GLN A 37 -23.51 2.81 -24.76
CA GLN A 37 -22.84 3.98 -24.17
C GLN A 37 -22.35 3.70 -22.75
N LYS A 38 -23.18 3.05 -21.92
CA LYS A 38 -22.76 2.63 -20.57
C LYS A 38 -21.57 1.69 -20.59
N GLN A 39 -21.57 0.70 -21.48
CA GLN A 39 -20.45 -0.24 -21.62
C GLN A 39 -19.16 0.48 -22.08
N GLN A 40 -19.26 1.39 -23.04
CA GLN A 40 -18.12 2.20 -23.49
C GLN A 40 -17.55 3.06 -22.37
N LEU A 41 -18.41 3.71 -21.59
CA LEU A 41 -17.98 4.53 -20.46
C LEU A 41 -17.31 3.69 -19.36
N LEU A 42 -17.87 2.53 -19.03
CA LEU A 42 -17.25 1.59 -18.09
C LEU A 42 -15.89 1.10 -18.59
N ALA A 43 -15.77 0.79 -19.88
CA ALA A 43 -14.51 0.37 -20.49
C ALA A 43 -13.46 1.49 -20.47
N ALA A 44 -13.86 2.73 -20.79
CA ALA A 44 -12.97 3.90 -20.74
C ALA A 44 -12.44 4.14 -19.32
N HIS A 45 -13.30 4.09 -18.30
CA HIS A 45 -12.86 4.22 -16.90
C HIS A 45 -11.97 3.05 -16.45
N ALA A 46 -12.25 1.83 -16.91
CA ALA A 46 -11.40 0.68 -16.62
C ALA A 46 -10.01 0.83 -17.25
N GLU A 47 -9.92 1.37 -18.47
CA GLU A 47 -8.67 1.67 -19.16
C GLU A 47 -7.86 2.77 -18.46
N GLU A 48 -8.51 3.87 -18.08
CA GLU A 48 -7.89 4.95 -17.30
C GLU A 48 -7.33 4.42 -15.98
N ARG A 49 -8.12 3.63 -15.25
CA ARG A 49 -7.69 3.00 -14.00
C ARG A 49 -6.51 2.06 -14.22
N ARG A 50 -6.53 1.28 -15.31
CA ARG A 50 -5.43 0.37 -15.67
C ARG A 50 -4.16 1.16 -16.01
N ALA A 51 -4.26 2.27 -16.73
CA ALA A 51 -3.13 3.13 -17.04
C ALA A 51 -2.51 3.74 -15.76
N LEU A 52 -3.36 4.24 -14.84
CA LEU A 52 -2.91 4.73 -13.54
C LEU A 52 -2.21 3.63 -12.72
N LEU A 53 -2.77 2.42 -12.70
CA LEU A 53 -2.16 1.29 -12.01
C LEU A 53 -0.81 0.89 -12.63
N GLN A 54 -0.66 0.92 -13.95
CA GLN A 54 0.62 0.62 -14.61
C GLN A 54 1.73 1.59 -14.21
N VAL A 55 1.40 2.87 -13.97
CA VAL A 55 2.36 3.89 -13.54
C VAL A 55 2.60 3.82 -12.04
N ALA A 56 1.55 3.65 -11.23
CA ALA A 56 1.65 3.71 -9.78
C ALA A 56 2.18 2.41 -9.16
N ALA A 57 1.87 1.24 -9.72
CA ALA A 57 2.24 -0.05 -9.13
C ALA A 57 3.77 -0.23 -8.97
N PRO A 58 4.63 0.10 -9.96
CA PRO A 58 6.08 -0.01 -9.79
C PRO A 58 6.61 0.88 -8.67
N VAL A 59 6.09 2.11 -8.56
CA VAL A 59 6.51 3.06 -7.52
C VAL A 59 6.09 2.58 -6.14
N ARG A 60 4.89 2.02 -6.01
CA ARG A 60 4.43 1.41 -4.76
C ARG A 60 5.29 0.23 -4.37
N LEU A 61 5.57 -0.69 -5.29
CA LEU A 61 6.44 -1.84 -5.03
C LEU A 61 7.83 -1.40 -4.57
N GLN A 62 8.41 -0.41 -5.25
CA GLN A 62 9.68 0.17 -4.85
C GLN A 62 9.64 0.78 -3.44
N ALA A 63 8.54 1.44 -3.06
CA ALA A 63 8.37 1.95 -1.70
C ALA A 63 8.35 0.83 -0.66
N TYR A 64 7.64 -0.28 -0.94
CA TYR A 64 7.66 -1.47 -0.08
C TYR A 64 9.07 -2.08 0.05
N GLU A 65 9.80 -2.22 -1.06
CA GLU A 65 11.20 -2.70 -1.04
C GLU A 65 12.11 -1.81 -0.19
N ARG A 66 11.99 -0.48 -0.35
CA ARG A 66 12.77 0.48 0.43
C ARG A 66 12.45 0.43 1.91
N MET A 67 11.18 0.24 2.28
CA MET A 67 10.80 0.11 3.69
C MET A 67 11.24 -1.22 4.29
N ALA A 68 11.18 -2.30 3.52
CA ALA A 68 11.72 -3.59 3.95
C ALA A 68 13.23 -3.46 4.20
N LEU A 69 13.96 -2.84 3.26
CA LEU A 69 15.39 -2.59 3.41
C LEU A 69 15.71 -1.68 4.61
N PHE A 70 14.90 -0.65 4.84
CA PHE A 70 15.02 0.21 6.02
C PHE A 70 14.92 -0.61 7.32
N LEU A 71 13.88 -1.45 7.45
CA LEU A 71 13.67 -2.31 8.62
C LEU A 71 14.84 -3.31 8.80
N GLU A 72 15.27 -3.97 7.72
CA GLU A 72 16.45 -4.86 7.75
C GLU A 72 17.71 -4.11 8.18
N ARG A 73 17.89 -2.86 7.73
CA ARG A 73 19.08 -2.06 8.08
C ARG A 73 19.09 -1.61 9.52
N ILE A 74 17.95 -1.25 10.10
CA ILE A 74 17.88 -0.84 11.51
C ILE A 74 17.86 -2.02 12.48
N SER A 75 17.67 -3.25 11.99
CA SER A 75 17.78 -4.46 12.81
C SER A 75 19.13 -4.50 13.55
N PRO A 76 19.19 -4.96 14.81
CA PRO A 76 20.43 -4.98 15.58
C PRO A 76 21.59 -5.68 14.88
N ASP A 77 21.30 -6.83 14.25
CA ASP A 77 22.29 -7.67 13.55
C ASP A 77 22.99 -6.89 12.45
N SER A 78 22.19 -6.20 11.64
CA SER A 78 22.66 -5.44 10.49
C SER A 78 23.27 -4.10 10.92
N LEU A 79 22.65 -3.42 11.88
CA LEU A 79 23.07 -2.09 12.34
C LEU A 79 24.42 -2.15 13.05
N ILE A 80 24.58 -3.05 14.02
CA ILE A 80 25.81 -3.16 14.82
C ILE A 80 26.98 -3.59 13.94
N LEU A 81 26.78 -4.58 13.06
CA LEU A 81 27.84 -5.07 12.17
C LEU A 81 28.39 -3.97 11.25
N ARG A 82 27.53 -3.06 10.77
CA ARG A 82 27.96 -1.94 9.91
C ARG A 82 28.57 -0.78 10.69
N CYS A 83 28.15 -0.56 11.94
CA CYS A 83 28.51 0.63 12.70
C CYS A 83 29.70 0.41 13.64
N TYR A 84 29.91 -0.81 14.13
CA TYR A 84 30.96 -1.11 15.10
C TYR A 84 32.34 -1.05 14.45
N GLN A 85 33.27 -0.35 15.11
CA GLN A 85 34.69 -0.35 14.75
C GLN A 85 35.55 -0.59 16.00
N PRO A 86 36.67 -1.31 15.89
CA PRO A 86 37.59 -1.49 17.00
C PRO A 86 38.08 -0.14 17.56
N GLY A 87 38.13 -0.02 18.88
CA GLY A 87 38.60 1.18 19.57
C GLY A 87 37.54 2.26 19.83
N MET A 88 36.28 2.04 19.43
CA MET A 88 35.17 2.88 19.89
C MET A 88 34.95 2.73 21.39
N ASP A 89 34.54 3.81 22.05
CA ASP A 89 33.96 3.74 23.39
C ASP A 89 32.44 3.52 23.32
N LEU A 90 31.82 3.19 24.46
CA LEU A 90 30.39 2.90 24.54
C LEU A 90 29.52 4.06 24.05
N LYS A 91 29.88 5.29 24.40
CA LYS A 91 29.13 6.51 24.07
C LYS A 91 29.19 6.82 22.57
N LEU A 92 30.37 6.65 21.96
CA LEU A 92 30.58 6.80 20.53
C LEU A 92 29.75 5.77 19.77
N LEU A 93 29.78 4.49 20.19
CA LEU A 93 28.98 3.46 19.56
C LEU A 93 27.47 3.78 19.64
N GLN A 94 26.96 4.16 20.82
CA GLN A 94 25.56 4.59 20.98
C GLN A 94 25.18 5.74 20.02
N ASN A 95 26.03 6.77 19.93
CA ASN A 95 25.80 7.92 19.05
C ASN A 95 25.81 7.52 17.58
N VAL A 96 26.73 6.65 17.16
CA VAL A 96 26.82 6.17 15.78
C VAL A 96 25.59 5.34 15.41
N LEU A 97 25.13 4.45 16.30
CA LEU A 97 23.94 3.63 16.07
C LEU A 97 22.68 4.49 15.91
N THR A 98 22.43 5.40 16.87
CA THR A 98 21.25 6.28 16.85
C THR A 98 21.28 7.25 15.66
N LYS A 99 22.46 7.75 15.27
CA LYS A 99 22.62 8.56 14.07
C LYS A 99 22.28 7.77 12.80
N ASN A 100 22.80 6.56 12.64
CA ASN A 100 22.51 5.73 11.46
C ASN A 100 21.01 5.41 11.34
N ILE A 101 20.32 5.12 12.45
CA ILE A 101 18.86 4.91 12.43
C ILE A 101 18.14 6.16 11.92
N ARG A 102 18.55 7.35 12.36
CA ARG A 102 17.95 8.62 11.92
C ARG A 102 18.22 8.89 10.44
N ASP A 103 19.45 8.73 10.00
CA ASP A 103 19.83 8.97 8.61
C ASP A 103 19.04 8.03 7.67
N GLU A 104 18.98 6.74 7.99
CA GLU A 104 18.19 5.76 7.22
C GLU A 104 16.70 6.10 7.20
N TRP A 105 16.14 6.60 8.31
CA TRP A 105 14.76 7.05 8.38
C TRP A 105 14.51 8.26 7.47
N GLU A 106 15.38 9.28 7.54
CA GLU A 106 15.26 10.50 6.72
C GLU A 106 15.38 10.19 5.22
N HIS A 107 16.28 9.28 4.84
CA HIS A 107 16.42 8.81 3.45
C HIS A 107 15.18 8.07 2.91
N ASN A 108 14.34 7.57 3.78
CA ASN A 108 13.19 6.72 3.46
C ASN A 108 11.84 7.38 3.77
N LEU A 109 11.83 8.53 4.44
CA LEU A 109 10.63 9.24 4.90
C LEU A 109 9.65 9.57 3.76
N SER A 110 10.15 9.83 2.56
CA SER A 110 9.32 10.13 1.38
C SER A 110 8.46 8.94 0.93
N GLN A 111 8.86 7.71 1.26
CA GLN A 111 8.15 6.51 0.83
C GLN A 111 6.81 6.31 1.56
N GLN A 112 6.60 7.00 2.68
CA GLN A 112 5.38 6.88 3.50
C GLN A 112 4.08 7.14 2.71
N ILE A 113 4.15 7.95 1.64
CA ILE A 113 2.98 8.32 0.83
C ILE A 113 2.43 7.16 -0.01
N TYR A 114 3.19 6.08 -0.15
CA TYR A 114 2.82 4.91 -0.95
C TYR A 114 2.34 3.71 -0.13
N LEU A 115 2.43 3.81 1.20
CA LEU A 115 2.09 2.77 2.17
C LEU A 115 0.71 3.04 2.78
N SER A 116 0.12 2.03 3.41
CA SER A 116 -1.04 2.28 4.25
C SER A 116 -0.65 3.01 5.54
N SER A 117 -1.64 3.67 6.15
CA SER A 117 -1.47 4.29 7.46
C SER A 117 -1.06 3.27 8.54
N GLU A 118 -1.52 2.02 8.44
CA GLU A 118 -1.19 0.96 9.39
C GLU A 118 0.26 0.50 9.22
N ALA A 119 0.69 0.22 7.97
CA ALA A 119 2.08 -0.12 7.68
C ALA A 119 3.02 0.98 8.18
N TRP A 120 2.69 2.24 7.90
CA TRP A 120 3.49 3.37 8.32
C TRP A 120 3.58 3.52 9.83
N ALA A 121 2.48 3.30 10.55
CA ALA A 121 2.47 3.34 12.01
C ALA A 121 3.40 2.28 12.60
N ARG A 122 3.35 1.04 12.10
CA ARG A 122 4.22 -0.06 12.56
C ARG A 122 5.70 0.18 12.26
N ILE A 123 6.02 0.73 11.09
CA ILE A 123 7.42 1.07 10.75
C ILE A 123 7.95 2.16 11.69
N ARG A 124 7.13 3.18 11.97
CA ARG A 124 7.49 4.26 12.90
C ARG A 124 7.71 3.72 14.30
N GLU A 125 6.80 2.88 14.79
CA GLU A 125 6.92 2.21 16.08
C GLU A 125 8.22 1.39 16.17
N ALA A 126 8.51 0.58 15.15
CA ALA A 126 9.76 -0.19 15.08
C ALA A 126 11.01 0.71 15.15
N LYS A 127 11.01 1.86 14.45
CA LYS A 127 12.11 2.84 14.52
C LYS A 127 12.27 3.44 15.92
N GLU A 128 11.17 3.82 16.57
CA GLU A 128 11.22 4.43 17.91
C GLU A 128 11.64 3.42 18.96
N GLU A 129 11.11 2.19 18.91
CA GLU A 129 11.52 1.11 19.80
C GLU A 129 12.99 0.74 19.63
N MET A 130 13.49 0.64 18.39
CA MET A 130 14.91 0.37 18.14
C MET A 130 15.80 1.49 18.70
N THR A 131 15.41 2.75 18.50
CA THR A 131 16.13 3.90 19.07
C THR A 131 16.10 3.86 20.61
N GLY A 132 14.94 3.56 21.19
CA GLY A 132 14.75 3.41 22.63
C GLY A 132 15.61 2.29 23.20
N MET A 133 15.64 1.13 22.53
CA MET A 133 16.42 -0.04 22.93
C MET A 133 17.91 0.26 22.98
N VAL A 134 18.46 0.94 21.98
CA VAL A 134 19.88 1.37 21.98
C VAL A 134 20.16 2.28 23.17
N ASN A 135 19.29 3.26 23.43
CA ASN A 135 19.48 4.19 24.55
C ASN A 135 19.34 3.51 25.91
N SER A 136 18.34 2.65 26.09
CA SER A 136 18.13 1.91 27.34
C SER A 136 19.27 0.95 27.63
N ALA A 137 19.79 0.26 26.61
CA ALA A 137 20.94 -0.62 26.75
C ALA A 137 22.21 0.14 27.13
N ALA A 138 22.41 1.35 26.60
CA ALA A 138 23.54 2.20 26.99
C ALA A 138 23.42 2.70 28.43
N VAL A 139 22.21 3.08 28.88
CA VAL A 139 21.95 3.55 30.25
C VAL A 139 22.07 2.43 31.28
N SER A 140 21.79 1.17 30.92
CA SER A 140 21.91 0.04 31.84
C SER A 140 23.35 -0.44 32.06
N LEU A 141 24.33 0.15 31.37
CA LEU A 141 25.74 -0.23 31.45
C LEU A 141 26.58 0.88 32.11
N PRO A 142 27.66 0.51 32.83
CA PRO A 142 28.66 1.47 33.28
C PRO A 142 29.28 2.25 32.11
N ALA A 143 29.72 3.48 32.37
CA ALA A 143 30.28 4.35 31.33
C ALA A 143 31.60 3.83 30.73
N ASP A 144 32.32 2.99 31.47
CA ASP A 144 33.58 2.33 31.11
C ASP A 144 33.37 0.90 30.60
N ALA A 145 32.12 0.45 30.43
CA ALA A 145 31.82 -0.87 29.91
C ALA A 145 32.32 -1.03 28.47
N ASP A 146 32.74 -2.25 28.14
CA ASP A 146 33.14 -2.61 26.78
C ASP A 146 31.96 -2.41 25.80
N PRO A 147 32.11 -1.66 24.70
CA PRO A 147 31.07 -1.52 23.67
C PRO A 147 30.55 -2.85 23.10
N ALA A 148 31.34 -3.93 23.14
CA ALA A 148 30.83 -5.26 22.79
C ALA A 148 29.68 -5.71 23.73
N THR A 149 29.71 -5.28 24.98
CA THR A 149 28.64 -5.53 25.97
C THR A 149 27.36 -4.76 25.61
N LEU A 150 27.48 -3.55 25.05
CA LEU A 150 26.33 -2.80 24.53
C LEU A 150 25.65 -3.57 23.40
N ALA A 151 26.43 -4.04 22.43
CA ALA A 151 25.92 -4.86 21.33
C ALA A 151 25.17 -6.10 21.85
N ALA A 152 25.79 -6.87 22.75
CA ALA A 152 25.18 -8.06 23.35
C ALA A 152 23.87 -7.73 24.10
N THR A 153 23.82 -6.61 24.80
CA THR A 153 22.62 -6.15 25.53
C THR A 153 21.48 -5.81 24.57
N ILE A 154 21.77 -5.13 23.46
CA ILE A 154 20.78 -4.81 22.42
C ILE A 154 20.25 -6.11 21.79
N PHE A 155 21.12 -7.06 21.45
CA PHE A 155 20.71 -8.35 20.89
C PHE A 155 19.77 -9.11 21.83
N ALA A 156 20.11 -9.17 23.12
CA ALA A 156 19.30 -9.85 24.12
C ALA A 156 17.92 -9.16 24.31
N ALA A 157 17.86 -7.83 24.20
CA ALA A 157 16.61 -7.10 24.26
C ALA A 157 15.72 -7.37 23.04
N ASN A 158 16.28 -7.34 21.82
CA ASN A 158 15.55 -7.58 20.58
C ASN A 158 14.98 -9.00 20.48
N GLN A 159 15.65 -10.02 21.03
CA GLN A 159 15.13 -11.39 21.06
C GLN A 159 13.82 -11.55 21.84
N ARG A 160 13.55 -10.67 22.82
CA ARG A 160 12.32 -10.73 23.62
C ARG A 160 11.13 -10.09 22.89
N GLN A 161 11.39 -9.02 22.14
CA GLN A 161 10.37 -8.27 21.43
C GLN A 161 11.03 -7.56 20.24
N SER A 162 10.72 -8.01 19.02
CA SER A 162 11.22 -7.39 17.80
C SER A 162 10.07 -6.75 17.02
N SER A 163 9.81 -5.47 17.28
CA SER A 163 8.90 -4.66 16.47
C SER A 163 9.37 -4.53 15.02
N VAL A 164 10.69 -4.58 14.78
CA VAL A 164 11.26 -4.63 13.43
C VAL A 164 10.76 -5.85 12.67
N ALA A 165 10.86 -7.05 13.25
CA ALA A 165 10.39 -8.28 12.61
C ALA A 165 8.87 -8.25 12.36
N SER A 166 8.09 -7.83 13.34
CA SER A 166 6.63 -7.68 13.24
C SER A 166 6.21 -6.68 12.13
N ALA A 167 6.88 -5.53 12.06
CA ALA A 167 6.64 -4.55 11.01
C ALA A 167 6.98 -5.10 9.62
N LEU A 168 8.03 -5.91 9.52
CA LEU A 168 8.50 -6.50 8.27
C LEU A 168 7.55 -7.59 7.76
N GLU A 169 7.01 -8.43 8.65
CA GLU A 169 5.95 -9.40 8.33
C GLU A 169 4.68 -8.70 7.86
N PHE A 170 4.24 -7.65 8.56
CA PHE A 170 3.08 -6.87 8.16
C PHE A 170 3.27 -6.24 6.77
N LEU A 171 4.44 -5.64 6.53
CA LEU A 171 4.78 -5.01 5.27
C LEU A 171 4.74 -5.99 4.09
N LYS A 172 5.25 -7.23 4.30
CA LYS A 172 5.18 -8.31 3.31
C LYS A 172 3.73 -8.70 3.00
N ALA A 173 2.93 -8.96 4.04
CA ALA A 173 1.53 -9.35 3.89
C ALA A 173 0.69 -8.27 3.19
N GLU A 174 0.95 -6.99 3.50
CA GLU A 174 0.28 -5.88 2.83
C GLU A 174 0.67 -5.79 1.35
N CYS A 175 1.97 -5.92 1.04
CA CYS A 175 2.46 -5.91 -0.34
C CYS A 175 1.78 -7.02 -1.17
N GLU A 176 1.73 -8.25 -0.66
CA GLU A 176 1.07 -9.38 -1.32
C GLU A 176 -0.44 -9.13 -1.55
N LYS A 177 -1.12 -8.56 -0.55
CA LYS A 177 -2.54 -8.19 -0.66
C LYS A 177 -2.79 -7.13 -1.73
N GLN A 178 -1.87 -6.19 -1.91
CA GLN A 178 -2.02 -5.14 -2.92
C GLN A 178 -1.64 -5.61 -4.33
N MET A 179 -0.79 -6.63 -4.45
CA MET A 179 -0.41 -7.23 -5.73
C MET A 179 -1.41 -8.29 -6.24
N SER A 180 -2.27 -8.81 -5.37
CA SER A 180 -3.30 -9.81 -5.71
C SER A 180 -4.64 -9.22 -6.20
N VAL A 181 -4.71 -7.90 -6.39
CA VAL A 181 -5.89 -7.13 -6.85
C VAL A 181 -5.61 -6.49 -8.20
#